data_AF-A0A965R2S0-F1
#
_entry.id   AF-A0A965R2S0-F1
#
_cell.length_a   1.000
_cell.length_b   1.000
_cell.length_c   1.000
_cell.angle_alpha   90.00
_cell.angle_beta   90.00
_cell.angle_gamma   90.00
#
_symmetry.space_group_name_H-M   'P 1'
#
loop_
_entity.id
_entity.type
_entity.pdbx_description
1 polymer ?
#
loop_
_entity_poly.entity_id
_entity_poly.type
_entity_poly.pdbx_seq_one_letter_code
_entity_poly.pdbx_strand_id
1 'polypeptide(L)'
;MSSTQSTASASTKTALSPHGERIARRYQRRRRGMDFLESLVYLSVAVSIALFLADGGAVYFINVTAWSDVTRGIGIVLGLVGSDLLLVSLLLSARLPLLDRVFGHDKVIAQHRKLGKPVLYLILAHMVFLLVGYGLAENLNPVAEIFSMINTLPDMLLAFIAMALMVLVVVTSLVIVRRKLPYQVWHAVHLLAYAAVLAAIPHQFSNGQLFADGKWARWYWIVLYVGTLASIVIFRFFVPIARSLRHNLVVSEVRKEANDVVTITMRGRDLAALPAKGGQFFNWRFLTPGLWLESHPYSLSAAPD
;
A
#
# COMPACT_ATOMS: atom_id res chain seq x y z
N MET A 1 38.31 -60.35 5.08
CA MET A 1 37.52 -59.76 3.99
C MET A 1 37.07 -58.37 4.43
N SER A 2 37.15 -57.42 3.50
CA SER A 2 37.29 -55.98 3.69
C SER A 2 36.19 -55.30 4.51
N SER A 3 36.60 -54.54 5.53
CA SER A 3 35.78 -53.54 6.23
C SER A 3 35.84 -52.23 5.45
N THR A 4 34.80 -51.90 4.70
CA THR A 4 34.63 -50.59 4.05
C THR A 4 34.16 -49.56 5.07
N GLN A 5 35.10 -48.78 5.62
CA GLN A 5 34.78 -47.55 6.33
C GLN A 5 34.26 -46.51 5.34
N SER A 6 32.98 -46.16 5.47
CA SER A 6 32.37 -45.01 4.81
C SER A 6 32.92 -43.74 5.46
N THR A 7 33.84 -43.06 4.78
CA THR A 7 34.32 -41.74 5.18
C THR A 7 33.25 -40.71 4.84
N ALA A 8 32.54 -40.22 5.86
CA ALA A 8 31.68 -39.06 5.75
C ALA A 8 32.54 -37.86 5.31
N SER A 9 32.34 -37.41 4.07
CA SER A 9 32.89 -36.16 3.55
C SER A 9 32.34 -35.01 4.39
N ALA A 10 33.17 -34.53 5.32
CA ALA A 10 32.92 -33.29 6.03
C ALA A 10 32.89 -32.17 4.98
N SER A 11 31.71 -31.60 4.78
CA SER A 11 31.50 -30.40 3.96
C SER A 11 32.33 -29.26 4.56
N THR A 12 33.55 -29.10 4.07
CA THR A 12 34.39 -27.94 4.36
C THR A 12 33.67 -26.72 3.79
N LYS A 13 33.00 -25.95 4.65
CA LYS A 13 32.46 -24.63 4.29
C LYS A 13 33.64 -23.78 3.86
N THR A 14 33.86 -23.65 2.55
CA THR A 14 34.88 -22.79 1.98
C THR A 14 34.67 -21.37 2.51
N ALA A 15 35.64 -20.85 3.26
CA ALA A 15 35.57 -19.49 3.78
C ALA A 15 35.38 -18.51 2.62
N LEU A 16 34.39 -17.61 2.72
CA LEU A 16 34.14 -16.61 1.70
C LEU A 16 35.32 -15.64 1.63
N SER A 17 35.63 -15.13 0.44
CA SER A 17 36.58 -14.02 0.32
C SER A 17 36.08 -12.80 1.10
N PRO A 18 36.94 -11.85 1.51
CA PRO A 18 36.51 -10.62 2.19
C PRO A 18 35.43 -9.84 1.42
N HIS A 19 35.42 -9.93 0.08
CA HIS A 19 34.37 -9.36 -0.76
C HIS A 19 33.05 -10.16 -0.65
N GLY A 20 33.13 -11.49 -0.69
CA GLY A 20 32.00 -12.38 -0.49
C GLY A 20 31.34 -12.22 0.88
N GLU A 21 32.14 -12.07 1.94
CA GLU A 21 31.62 -11.78 3.29
C GLU A 21 30.85 -10.44 3.35
N ARG A 22 31.38 -9.39 2.70
CA ARG A 22 30.69 -8.08 2.64
C ARG A 22 29.34 -8.19 1.92
N ILE A 23 29.27 -8.93 0.81
CA ILE A 23 28.02 -9.18 0.08
C ILE A 23 27.03 -9.97 0.97
N ALA A 24 27.49 -11.06 1.59
CA ALA A 24 26.67 -11.89 2.46
C ALA A 24 26.09 -11.10 3.64
N ARG A 25 26.90 -10.27 4.32
CA ARG A 25 26.44 -9.39 5.41
C ARG A 25 25.41 -8.37 4.94
N ARG A 26 25.59 -7.76 3.76
CA ARG A 26 24.60 -6.83 3.17
C ARG A 26 23.29 -7.53 2.87
N TYR A 27 23.35 -8.72 2.28
CA TYR A 27 22.18 -9.55 2.00
C TYR A 27 21.41 -9.93 3.28
N GLN A 28 22.12 -10.40 4.31
CA GLN A 28 21.49 -10.76 5.59
C GLN A 28 20.84 -9.55 6.29
N ARG A 29 21.49 -8.38 6.29
CA ARG A 29 20.90 -7.14 6.83
C ARG A 29 19.63 -6.76 6.10
N ARG A 30 19.64 -6.84 4.76
CA ARG A 30 18.46 -6.57 3.94
C ARG A 30 17.32 -7.55 4.26
N ARG A 31 17.62 -8.84 4.37
CA ARG A 31 16.64 -9.87 4.72
C ARG A 31 16.03 -9.63 6.10
N ARG A 32 16.83 -9.38 7.13
CA ARG A 32 16.31 -9.03 8.47
C ARG A 32 15.44 -7.78 8.45
N GLY A 33 15.80 -6.80 7.63
CA GLY A 33 14.97 -5.61 7.39
C GLY A 33 13.64 -5.94 6.73
N MET A 34 13.62 -6.87 5.78
CA MET A 34 12.37 -7.35 5.16
C MET A 34 11.49 -8.04 6.21
N ASP A 35 12.05 -8.99 6.95
CA ASP A 35 11.34 -9.76 7.97
C ASP A 35 10.75 -8.84 9.06
N PHE A 36 11.51 -7.81 9.47
CA PHE A 36 11.04 -6.80 10.44
C PHE A 36 9.91 -5.92 9.89
N LEU A 37 10.03 -5.43 8.66
CA LEU A 37 8.98 -4.60 8.07
C LEU A 37 7.69 -5.39 7.79
N GLU A 38 7.84 -6.66 7.44
CA GLU A 38 6.71 -7.57 7.26
C GLU A 38 6.03 -7.90 8.61
N SER A 39 6.81 -8.13 9.68
CA SER A 39 6.25 -8.37 11.01
C SER A 39 5.48 -7.16 11.56
N LEU A 40 5.87 -5.92 11.20
CA LEU A 40 5.11 -4.72 11.56
C LEU A 40 3.70 -4.71 10.97
N VAL A 41 3.50 -5.24 9.76
CA VAL A 41 2.15 -5.34 9.15
C VAL A 41 1.28 -6.29 9.97
N TYR A 42 1.80 -7.48 10.28
CA TYR A 42 1.07 -8.44 11.11
C TYR A 42 0.82 -7.92 12.52
N LEU A 43 1.77 -7.20 13.11
CA LEU A 43 1.62 -6.56 14.40
C LEU A 43 0.53 -5.48 14.38
N SER A 44 0.48 -4.65 13.34
CA SER A 44 -0.57 -3.63 13.14
C SER A 44 -1.97 -4.28 13.16
N VAL A 45 -2.15 -5.31 12.32
CA VAL A 45 -3.41 -6.07 12.29
C VAL A 45 -3.75 -6.70 13.65
N ALA A 46 -2.76 -7.28 14.34
CA ALA A 46 -2.96 -7.88 15.66
C ALA A 46 -3.34 -6.85 16.72
N VAL A 47 -2.69 -5.67 16.72
CA VAL A 47 -3.01 -4.56 17.63
C VAL A 47 -4.42 -4.04 17.37
N SER A 48 -4.82 -3.91 16.11
CA SER A 48 -6.18 -3.50 15.72
C SER A 48 -7.25 -4.45 16.29
N ILE A 49 -7.05 -5.76 16.19
CA ILE A 49 -7.95 -6.77 16.78
C ILE A 49 -7.88 -6.77 18.31
N ALA A 50 -6.69 -6.63 18.89
CA ALA A 50 -6.51 -6.58 20.34
C ALA A 50 -7.25 -5.37 20.96
N LEU A 51 -7.20 -4.21 20.30
CA LEU A 51 -7.92 -3.01 20.70
C LEU A 51 -9.44 -3.21 20.62
N PHE A 52 -9.94 -3.86 19.56
CA PHE A 52 -11.35 -4.24 19.46
C PHE A 52 -11.80 -5.12 20.63
N LEU A 53 -11.02 -6.13 21.00
CA LEU A 53 -11.33 -7.00 22.14
C LEU A 53 -11.24 -6.26 23.47
N ALA A 54 -10.23 -5.40 23.64
CA ALA A 54 -10.04 -4.59 24.84
C ALA A 54 -11.17 -3.58 25.07
N ASP A 55 -11.78 -3.06 23.99
CA ASP A 55 -12.94 -2.17 24.04
C ASP A 55 -14.28 -2.92 24.17
N GLY A 56 -14.27 -4.21 24.51
CA GLY A 56 -15.47 -5.00 24.78
C GLY A 56 -16.05 -5.72 23.56
N GLY A 57 -15.35 -5.74 22.42
CA GLY A 57 -15.78 -6.39 21.20
C GLY A 57 -16.02 -7.90 21.32
N ALA A 58 -15.53 -8.54 22.39
CA ALA A 58 -15.86 -9.94 22.70
C ALA A 58 -17.37 -10.18 22.88
N VAL A 59 -18.14 -9.16 23.29
CA VAL A 59 -19.58 -9.29 23.54
C VAL A 59 -20.36 -9.79 22.33
N TYR A 60 -19.92 -9.42 21.11
CA TYR A 60 -20.53 -9.88 19.86
C TYR A 60 -20.45 -11.40 19.65
N PHE A 61 -19.59 -12.09 20.39
CA PHE A 61 -19.33 -13.52 20.23
C PHE A 61 -19.74 -14.36 21.43
N ILE A 62 -20.31 -13.76 22.49
CA ILE A 62 -20.72 -14.48 23.70
C ILE A 62 -22.05 -15.20 23.48
N ASN A 63 -23.06 -14.51 22.95
CA ASN A 63 -24.37 -15.12 22.69
C ASN A 63 -24.52 -15.53 21.23
N VAL A 64 -23.96 -16.68 20.87
CA VAL A 64 -23.97 -17.19 19.49
C VAL A 64 -25.36 -17.55 18.96
N THR A 65 -26.40 -17.54 19.80
CA THR A 65 -27.80 -17.73 19.35
C THR A 65 -28.38 -16.45 18.73
N ALA A 66 -27.82 -15.29 19.06
CA ALA A 66 -28.13 -14.02 18.41
C ALA A 66 -27.25 -13.83 17.17
N TRP A 67 -27.71 -14.38 16.03
CA TRP A 67 -27.00 -14.29 14.75
C TRP A 67 -26.70 -12.85 14.31
N SER A 68 -27.54 -11.88 14.69
CA SER A 68 -27.32 -10.45 14.42
C SER A 68 -26.03 -9.94 15.05
N ASP A 69 -25.71 -10.34 16.28
CA ASP A 69 -24.52 -9.88 17.00
C ASP A 69 -23.24 -10.50 16.44
N VAL A 70 -23.23 -11.81 16.21
CA VAL A 70 -22.08 -12.49 15.62
C VAL A 70 -21.76 -11.93 14.23
N THR A 71 -22.80 -11.70 13.42
CA THR A 71 -22.63 -11.15 12.06
C THR A 71 -22.05 -9.74 12.11
N ARG A 72 -22.51 -8.88 13.03
CA ARG A 72 -21.91 -7.55 13.24
C ARG A 72 -20.47 -7.63 13.71
N GLY A 73 -20.17 -8.48 14.68
CA GLY A 73 -18.80 -8.67 15.19
C GLY A 73 -17.83 -9.06 14.08
N ILE A 74 -18.21 -10.01 13.22
CA ILE A 74 -17.43 -10.40 12.04
C ILE A 74 -17.28 -9.21 11.09
N GLY A 75 -18.36 -8.49 10.79
CA GLY A 75 -18.33 -7.29 9.96
C GLY A 75 -17.35 -6.24 10.46
N ILE A 76 -17.35 -5.94 11.76
CA ILE A 76 -16.42 -4.99 12.39
C ILE A 76 -14.98 -5.46 12.22
N VAL A 77 -14.66 -6.71 12.57
CA VAL A 77 -13.29 -7.25 12.44
C VAL A 77 -12.80 -7.20 11.00
N LEU A 78 -13.64 -7.56 10.03
CA LEU A 78 -13.31 -7.47 8.61
C LEU A 78 -13.02 -6.02 8.16
N GLY A 79 -13.79 -5.06 8.69
CA GLY A 79 -13.58 -3.64 8.42
C GLY A 79 -12.27 -3.12 9.00
N LEU A 80 -11.92 -3.54 10.22
CA LEU A 80 -10.67 -3.18 10.89
C LEU A 80 -9.46 -3.77 10.15
N VAL A 81 -9.47 -5.06 9.85
CA VAL A 81 -8.38 -5.73 9.11
C VAL A 81 -8.28 -5.17 7.68
N GLY A 82 -9.41 -4.97 7.01
CA GLY A 82 -9.47 -4.42 5.66
C GLY A 82 -8.92 -2.99 5.60
N SER A 83 -9.25 -2.15 6.58
CA SER A 83 -8.78 -0.76 6.65
C SER A 83 -7.28 -0.68 6.94
N ASP A 84 -6.76 -1.51 7.84
CA ASP A 84 -5.34 -1.59 8.13
C ASP A 84 -4.54 -1.98 6.87
N LEU A 85 -4.95 -3.07 6.20
CA LEU A 85 -4.31 -3.52 4.96
C LEU A 85 -4.48 -2.54 3.80
N LEU A 86 -5.56 -1.76 3.77
CA LEU A 86 -5.74 -0.66 2.82
C LEU A 86 -4.69 0.43 3.02
N LEU A 87 -4.43 0.84 4.28
CA LEU A 87 -3.39 1.81 4.60
C LEU A 87 -2.00 1.27 4.26
N VAL A 88 -1.71 0.00 4.57
CA VAL A 88 -0.48 -0.66 4.13
C VAL A 88 -0.34 -0.63 2.61
N SER A 89 -1.41 -0.95 1.88
CA SER A 89 -1.41 -0.88 0.41
C SER A 89 -1.09 0.52 -0.12
N LEU A 90 -1.61 1.57 0.52
CA LEU A 90 -1.29 2.96 0.19
C LEU A 90 0.18 3.30 0.48
N LEU A 91 0.71 2.88 1.63
CA LEU A 91 2.13 3.07 2.01
C LEU A 91 3.09 2.42 1.02
N LEU A 92 2.77 1.21 0.52
CA LEU A 92 3.54 0.55 -0.54
C LEU A 92 3.59 1.41 -1.82
N SER A 93 2.53 2.16 -2.12
CA SER A 93 2.47 3.04 -3.29
C SER A 93 3.12 4.43 -3.10
N ALA A 94 3.47 4.78 -1.85
CA ALA A 94 3.96 6.11 -1.47
C ALA A 94 5.44 6.37 -1.81
N ARG A 95 6.17 5.36 -2.31
CA ARG A 95 7.62 5.43 -2.64
C ARG A 95 8.50 5.75 -1.43
N LEU A 96 8.21 5.09 -0.31
CA LEU A 96 8.99 5.22 0.92
C LEU A 96 10.44 4.74 0.70
N PRO A 97 11.46 5.58 0.92
CA PRO A 97 12.86 5.19 0.72
C PRO A 97 13.29 3.97 1.53
N LEU A 98 12.71 3.77 2.72
CA LEU A 98 12.97 2.60 3.55
C LEU A 98 12.52 1.31 2.86
N LEU A 99 11.30 1.30 2.32
CA LEU A 99 10.74 0.15 1.61
C LEU A 99 11.50 -0.13 0.31
N ASP A 100 11.78 0.91 -0.48
CA ASP A 100 12.48 0.76 -1.75
C ASP A 100 13.92 0.25 -1.56
N ARG A 101 14.62 0.64 -0.49
CA ARG A 101 15.97 0.12 -0.18
C ARG A 101 15.97 -1.34 0.25
N VAL A 102 14.93 -1.77 0.96
CA VAL A 102 14.85 -3.11 1.56
C VAL A 102 14.24 -4.12 0.60
N PHE A 103 13.15 -3.78 -0.09
CA PHE A 103 12.45 -4.69 -1.00
C PHE A 103 12.83 -4.45 -2.46
N GLY A 104 13.05 -3.21 -2.86
CA GLY A 104 13.15 -2.79 -4.26
C GLY A 104 11.78 -2.44 -4.84
N HIS A 105 11.73 -1.41 -5.67
CA HIS A 105 10.49 -0.79 -6.14
C HIS A 105 9.52 -1.78 -6.78
N ASP A 106 10.00 -2.65 -7.67
CA ASP A 106 9.16 -3.61 -8.38
C ASP A 106 8.47 -4.60 -7.43
N LYS A 107 9.18 -5.04 -6.39
CA LYS A 107 8.62 -5.95 -5.38
C LYS A 107 7.56 -5.25 -4.53
N VAL A 108 7.81 -4.01 -4.12
CA VAL A 108 6.85 -3.19 -3.37
C VAL A 108 5.55 -3.01 -4.16
N ILE A 109 5.66 -2.63 -5.43
CA ILE A 109 4.48 -2.45 -6.30
C ILE A 109 3.79 -3.79 -6.62
N ALA A 110 4.54 -4.88 -6.74
CA ALA A 110 3.95 -6.22 -6.86
C ALA A 110 3.11 -6.59 -5.64
N GLN A 111 3.56 -6.24 -4.42
CA GLN A 111 2.77 -6.46 -3.20
C GLN A 111 1.52 -5.59 -3.15
N HIS A 112 1.60 -4.30 -3.51
CA HIS A 112 0.43 -3.43 -3.64
C HIS A 112 -0.64 -4.05 -4.57
N ARG A 113 -0.21 -4.57 -5.74
CA ARG A 113 -1.11 -5.24 -6.70
C ARG A 113 -1.74 -6.52 -6.12
N LYS A 114 -0.99 -7.27 -5.31
CA LYS A 114 -1.48 -8.50 -4.66
C LYS A 114 -2.50 -8.18 -3.56
N LEU A 115 -2.25 -7.13 -2.75
CA LEU A 115 -3.12 -6.72 -1.66
C LEU A 115 -4.44 -6.08 -2.12
N GLY A 116 -4.49 -5.48 -3.31
CA GLY A 116 -5.69 -4.80 -3.79
C GLY A 116 -6.97 -5.65 -3.79
N LYS A 117 -6.89 -6.94 -4.17
CA LYS A 117 -8.10 -7.81 -4.19
C LYS A 117 -8.51 -8.27 -2.79
N PRO A 118 -7.61 -8.82 -1.94
CA PRO A 118 -7.95 -9.16 -0.57
C PRO A 118 -8.55 -7.99 0.21
N VAL A 119 -8.00 -6.78 0.07
CA VAL A 119 -8.54 -5.58 0.71
C VAL A 119 -9.97 -5.31 0.25
N LEU A 120 -10.25 -5.37 -1.07
CA LEU A 120 -11.61 -5.21 -1.56
C LEU A 120 -12.55 -6.28 -0.97
N TYR A 121 -12.13 -7.54 -0.92
CA TYR A 121 -12.95 -8.61 -0.37
C TYR A 121 -13.26 -8.41 1.11
N LEU A 122 -12.28 -7.99 1.92
CA LEU A 122 -12.48 -7.68 3.34
C LEU A 122 -13.45 -6.52 3.53
N ILE A 123 -13.30 -5.44 2.76
CA ILE A 123 -14.16 -4.25 2.87
C ILE A 123 -15.58 -4.52 2.34
N LEU A 124 -15.73 -5.27 1.24
CA LEU A 124 -17.04 -5.72 0.75
C LEU A 124 -17.73 -6.63 1.77
N ALA A 125 -16.99 -7.59 2.34
CA ALA A 125 -17.52 -8.49 3.34
C ALA A 125 -17.91 -7.70 4.61
N HIS A 126 -17.10 -6.73 5.06
CA HIS A 126 -17.48 -5.80 6.11
C HIS A 126 -18.85 -5.16 5.87
N MET A 127 -19.07 -4.58 4.69
CA MET A 127 -20.37 -3.98 4.33
C MET A 127 -21.49 -5.02 4.35
N VAL A 128 -21.31 -6.17 3.71
CA VAL A 128 -22.36 -7.21 3.63
C VAL A 128 -22.73 -7.74 5.01
N PHE A 129 -21.73 -8.05 5.84
CA PHE A 129 -21.97 -8.54 7.20
C PHE A 129 -22.64 -7.48 8.08
N LEU A 130 -22.28 -6.20 7.97
CA LEU A 130 -22.96 -5.15 8.71
C LEU A 130 -24.40 -4.95 8.23
N LEU A 131 -24.65 -4.92 6.91
CA LEU A 131 -26.02 -4.81 6.38
C LEU A 131 -26.92 -5.97 6.82
N VAL A 132 -26.40 -7.19 6.82
CA VAL A 132 -27.15 -8.36 7.30
C VAL A 132 -27.33 -8.29 8.81
N GLY A 133 -26.27 -7.98 9.57
CA GLY A 133 -26.31 -7.94 11.03
C GLY A 133 -27.26 -6.88 11.58
N TYR A 134 -27.21 -5.65 11.04
CA TYR A 134 -28.15 -4.59 11.41
C TYR A 134 -29.57 -4.89 10.93
N GLY A 135 -29.74 -5.31 9.68
CA GLY A 135 -31.05 -5.68 9.15
C GLY A 135 -31.74 -6.80 9.95
N LEU A 136 -30.98 -7.78 10.48
CA LEU A 136 -31.53 -8.83 11.33
C LEU A 136 -32.08 -8.30 12.66
N ALA A 137 -31.52 -7.25 13.26
CA ALA A 137 -32.10 -6.70 14.50
C ALA A 137 -33.18 -5.64 14.24
N GLU A 138 -33.11 -4.94 13.12
CA GLU A 138 -34.09 -3.94 12.73
C GLU A 138 -35.28 -4.56 11.96
N ASN A 139 -35.21 -5.86 11.66
CA ASN A 139 -36.15 -6.58 10.81
C ASN A 139 -36.26 -5.98 9.39
N LEU A 140 -35.12 -5.53 8.85
CA LEU A 140 -34.99 -5.00 7.51
C LEU A 140 -34.24 -5.98 6.60
N ASN A 141 -34.61 -6.01 5.32
CA ASN A 141 -33.77 -6.67 4.31
C ASN A 141 -32.53 -5.80 4.00
N PRO A 142 -31.44 -6.37 3.47
CA PRO A 142 -30.18 -5.63 3.27
C PRO A 142 -30.29 -4.39 2.38
N VAL A 143 -31.25 -4.33 1.45
CA VAL A 143 -31.45 -3.17 0.59
C VAL A 143 -32.13 -2.04 1.36
N ALA A 144 -33.18 -2.36 2.13
CA ALA A 144 -33.84 -1.40 3.01
C ALA A 144 -32.87 -0.86 4.06
N GLU A 145 -31.97 -1.70 4.58
CA GLU A 145 -30.94 -1.32 5.54
C GLU A 145 -29.99 -0.25 4.99
N ILE A 146 -29.58 -0.32 3.71
CA ILE A 146 -28.75 0.73 3.08
C ILE A 146 -29.41 2.11 3.22
N PHE A 147 -30.71 2.19 2.91
CA PHE A 147 -31.46 3.44 3.01
C PHE A 147 -31.70 3.84 4.47
N SER A 148 -31.93 2.89 5.38
CA SER A 148 -32.01 3.17 6.82
C SER A 148 -30.74 3.87 7.28
N MET A 149 -29.58 3.22 7.09
CA MET A 149 -28.28 3.73 7.50
C MET A 149 -27.96 5.11 6.90
N ILE A 150 -28.26 5.35 5.62
CA ILE A 150 -28.02 6.65 4.98
C ILE A 150 -28.82 7.78 5.65
N ASN A 151 -30.05 7.49 6.09
CA ASN A 151 -30.95 8.50 6.66
C ASN A 151 -30.78 8.68 8.18
N THR A 152 -30.30 7.66 8.89
CA THR A 152 -30.27 7.64 10.36
C THR A 152 -28.87 7.79 10.93
N LEU A 153 -27.84 7.34 10.22
CA LEU A 153 -26.45 7.33 10.69
C LEU A 153 -25.63 8.41 9.98
N PRO A 154 -24.87 9.25 10.72
CA PRO A 154 -24.02 10.26 10.13
C PRO A 154 -23.00 9.67 9.13
N ASP A 155 -22.73 10.39 8.05
CA ASP A 155 -21.69 10.09 7.06
C ASP A 155 -21.82 8.76 6.28
N MET A 156 -22.91 8.01 6.46
CA MET A 156 -23.09 6.72 5.77
C MET A 156 -23.20 6.88 4.26
N LEU A 157 -23.77 7.98 3.76
CA LEU A 157 -23.75 8.28 2.32
C LEU A 157 -22.31 8.32 1.76
N LEU A 158 -21.39 8.97 2.49
CA LEU A 158 -19.98 9.02 2.09
C LEU A 158 -19.32 7.63 2.14
N ALA A 159 -19.70 6.79 3.11
CA ALA A 159 -19.23 5.40 3.19
C ALA A 159 -19.64 4.58 1.96
N PHE A 160 -20.89 4.71 1.50
CA PHE A 160 -21.37 4.03 0.28
C PHE A 160 -20.71 4.58 -1.00
N ILE A 161 -20.50 5.90 -1.08
CA ILE A 161 -19.73 6.51 -2.17
C ILE A 161 -18.28 5.98 -2.17
N ALA A 162 -17.64 5.92 -1.00
CA ALA A 162 -16.30 5.37 -0.86
C ALA A 162 -16.22 3.91 -1.31
N MET A 163 -17.20 3.09 -0.93
CA MET A 163 -17.31 1.71 -1.40
C MET A 163 -17.42 1.62 -2.91
N ALA A 164 -18.32 2.41 -3.52
CA ALA A 164 -18.50 2.42 -4.97
C ALA A 164 -17.21 2.83 -5.71
N LEU A 165 -16.51 3.86 -5.22
CA LEU A 165 -15.22 4.28 -5.74
C LEU A 165 -14.15 3.18 -5.59
N MET A 166 -14.11 2.51 -4.44
CA MET A 166 -13.17 1.40 -4.19
C MET A 166 -13.40 0.23 -5.15
N VAL A 167 -14.66 -0.16 -5.37
CA VAL A 167 -15.04 -1.18 -6.35
C VAL A 167 -14.60 -0.76 -7.75
N LEU A 168 -14.89 0.48 -8.17
CA LEU A 168 -14.49 1.01 -9.47
C LEU A 168 -12.98 0.95 -9.67
N VAL A 169 -12.19 1.40 -8.70
CA VAL A 169 -10.72 1.40 -8.75
C VAL A 169 -10.18 -0.02 -8.89
N VAL A 170 -10.66 -0.95 -8.06
CA VAL A 170 -10.11 -2.31 -8.04
C VAL A 170 -10.52 -3.08 -9.30
N VAL A 171 -11.77 -2.95 -9.75
CA VAL A 171 -12.26 -3.59 -10.98
C VAL A 171 -11.50 -3.09 -12.20
N THR A 172 -11.32 -1.78 -12.36
CA THR A 172 -10.52 -1.20 -13.46
C THR A 172 -9.04 -1.56 -13.38
N SER A 173 -8.54 -1.91 -12.19
CA SER A 173 -7.16 -2.36 -11.96
C SER A 173 -6.96 -3.86 -12.16
N LEU A 174 -8.02 -4.65 -12.36
CA LEU A 174 -7.90 -6.06 -12.73
C LEU A 174 -7.22 -6.19 -14.10
N VAL A 175 -6.30 -7.16 -14.24
CA VAL A 175 -5.45 -7.31 -15.44
C VAL A 175 -6.28 -7.39 -16.73
N ILE A 176 -7.42 -8.09 -16.70
CA ILE A 176 -8.31 -8.28 -17.86
C ILE A 176 -8.94 -6.95 -18.30
N VAL A 177 -9.33 -6.11 -17.34
CA VAL A 177 -9.97 -4.81 -17.59
C VAL A 177 -8.92 -3.77 -17.98
N ARG A 178 -7.83 -3.68 -17.20
CA ARG A 178 -6.73 -2.73 -17.43
C ARG A 178 -6.13 -2.85 -18.83
N ARG A 179 -6.03 -4.07 -19.38
CA ARG A 179 -5.51 -4.28 -20.76
C ARG A 179 -6.38 -3.65 -21.85
N LYS A 180 -7.63 -3.30 -21.54
CA LYS A 180 -8.57 -2.65 -22.47
C LYS A 180 -8.64 -1.14 -22.30
N LEU A 181 -7.95 -0.57 -21.31
CA LEU A 181 -7.99 0.87 -21.00
C LEU A 181 -6.67 1.54 -21.41
N PRO A 182 -6.72 2.75 -21.99
CA PRO A 182 -5.54 3.60 -22.10
C PRO A 182 -4.91 3.80 -20.72
N TYR A 183 -3.58 3.83 -20.66
CA TYR A 183 -2.85 3.97 -19.40
C TYR A 183 -3.28 5.23 -18.63
N GLN A 184 -3.49 6.34 -19.34
CA GLN A 184 -3.86 7.63 -18.76
C GLN A 184 -5.23 7.55 -18.07
N VAL A 185 -6.20 6.88 -18.71
CA VAL A 185 -7.56 6.66 -18.16
C VAL A 185 -7.49 5.77 -16.93
N TRP A 186 -6.81 4.62 -17.03
CA TRP A 186 -6.63 3.73 -15.88
C TRP A 186 -5.96 4.45 -14.71
N HIS A 187 -4.90 5.21 -14.97
CA HIS A 187 -4.19 5.96 -13.95
C HIS A 187 -5.08 7.02 -13.29
N ALA A 188 -5.85 7.78 -14.08
CA ALA A 188 -6.79 8.77 -13.56
C ALA A 188 -7.87 8.12 -12.67
N VAL A 189 -8.48 7.01 -13.11
CA VAL A 189 -9.44 6.26 -12.28
C VAL A 189 -8.76 5.74 -11.02
N HIS A 190 -7.54 5.22 -11.11
CA HIS A 190 -6.82 4.70 -9.95
C HIS A 190 -6.51 5.78 -8.90
N LEU A 191 -6.36 7.06 -9.29
CA LEU A 191 -6.22 8.18 -8.35
C LEU A 191 -7.47 8.40 -7.49
N LEU A 192 -8.65 7.95 -7.93
CA LEU A 192 -9.88 7.97 -7.13
C LEU A 192 -9.76 7.12 -5.86
N ALA A 193 -8.75 6.24 -5.74
CA ALA A 193 -8.45 5.53 -4.49
C ALA A 193 -8.23 6.49 -3.31
N TYR A 194 -7.60 7.65 -3.53
CA TYR A 194 -7.44 8.66 -2.48
C TYR A 194 -8.77 9.25 -2.05
N ALA A 195 -9.65 9.56 -3.02
CA ALA A 195 -10.99 10.05 -2.73
C ALA A 195 -11.83 9.00 -1.98
N ALA A 196 -11.74 7.73 -2.39
CA ALA A 196 -12.41 6.62 -1.70
C ALA A 196 -12.00 6.52 -0.23
N VAL A 197 -10.69 6.55 0.06
CA VAL A 197 -10.18 6.48 1.43
C VAL A 197 -10.60 7.71 2.24
N LEU A 198 -10.48 8.91 1.68
CA LEU A 198 -10.89 10.15 2.37
C LEU A 198 -12.40 10.18 2.67
N ALA A 199 -13.24 9.75 1.71
CA ALA A 199 -14.68 9.64 1.91
C ALA A 199 -15.07 8.55 2.93
N ALA A 200 -14.23 7.52 3.10
CA ALA A 200 -14.45 6.48 4.11
C ALA A 200 -14.02 6.90 5.52
N ILE A 201 -13.24 7.97 5.73
CA ILE A 201 -12.79 8.33 7.09
C ILE A 201 -13.95 8.81 7.98
N PRO A 202 -14.83 9.74 7.55
CA PRO A 202 -15.87 10.30 8.42
C PRO A 202 -16.74 9.25 9.11
N HIS A 203 -17.31 8.28 8.37
CA HIS A 203 -18.21 7.29 8.97
C HIS A 203 -17.57 6.44 10.07
N GLN A 204 -16.25 6.23 10.03
CA GLN A 204 -15.53 5.49 11.07
C GLN A 204 -15.48 6.26 12.38
N PHE A 205 -15.24 7.57 12.31
CA PHE A 205 -15.16 8.45 13.48
C PHE A 205 -16.54 8.81 14.03
N SER A 206 -17.56 8.82 13.19
CA SER A 206 -18.93 9.14 13.57
C SER A 206 -19.72 7.94 14.09
N ASN A 207 -19.46 6.73 13.59
CA ASN A 207 -20.24 5.53 13.93
C ASN A 207 -19.43 4.41 14.59
N GLY A 208 -18.08 4.46 14.53
CA GLY A 208 -17.23 3.42 15.09
C GLY A 208 -16.98 3.62 16.57
N GLN A 209 -17.46 2.69 17.41
CA GLN A 209 -17.23 2.74 18.88
C GLN A 209 -15.73 2.77 19.24
N LEU A 210 -14.88 2.08 18.49
CA LEU A 210 -13.41 2.11 18.66
C LEU A 210 -12.81 3.49 18.40
N PHE A 211 -13.49 4.32 17.62
CA PHE A 211 -13.04 5.65 17.25
C PHE A 211 -13.62 6.72 18.18
N ALA A 212 -14.40 6.37 19.21
CA ALA A 212 -14.97 7.33 20.15
C ALA A 212 -13.89 8.10 20.95
N ASP A 213 -14.22 9.31 21.40
CA ASP A 213 -13.31 10.13 22.20
C ASP A 213 -12.89 9.42 23.51
N GLY A 214 -11.62 9.62 23.90
CA GLY A 214 -11.05 8.98 25.10
C GLY A 214 -10.57 7.53 24.90
N LYS A 215 -10.75 6.93 23.72
CA LYS A 215 -10.30 5.57 23.43
C LYS A 215 -8.86 5.50 22.91
N TRP A 216 -8.10 4.49 23.34
CA TRP A 216 -6.76 4.22 22.79
C TRP A 216 -6.81 3.82 21.32
N ALA A 217 -7.86 3.10 20.91
CA ALA A 217 -8.07 2.70 19.53
C ALA A 217 -8.19 3.91 18.59
N ARG A 218 -8.88 4.98 19.01
CA ARG A 218 -8.97 6.24 18.27
C ARG A 218 -7.58 6.80 17.93
N TRP A 219 -6.70 6.91 18.93
CA TRP A 219 -5.33 7.42 18.72
C TRP A 219 -4.49 6.53 17.82
N TYR A 220 -4.59 5.21 18.00
CA TYR A 220 -3.94 4.23 17.13
C TYR A 220 -4.31 4.47 15.66
N TRP A 221 -5.60 4.57 15.36
CA TRP A 221 -6.07 4.81 13.99
C TRP A 221 -5.70 6.19 13.46
N ILE A 222 -5.78 7.25 14.28
CA ILE A 222 -5.32 8.60 13.88
C ILE A 222 -3.86 8.57 13.46
N VAL A 223 -2.99 7.92 14.23
CA VAL A 223 -1.55 7.80 13.91
C VAL A 223 -1.35 7.08 12.58
N LEU A 224 -2.08 5.99 12.32
CA LEU A 224 -1.99 5.27 11.05
C LEU A 224 -2.48 6.13 9.87
N TYR A 225 -3.61 6.82 10.00
CA TYR A 225 -4.16 7.67 8.95
C TYR A 225 -3.25 8.86 8.66
N VAL A 226 -2.86 9.60 9.68
CA VAL A 226 -1.97 10.77 9.55
C VAL A 226 -0.59 10.35 9.07
N GLY A 227 -0.03 9.26 9.59
CA GLY A 227 1.25 8.72 9.15
C GLY A 227 1.24 8.28 7.69
N THR A 228 0.15 7.66 7.23
CA THR A 228 -0.04 7.28 5.83
C THR A 228 -0.19 8.49 4.92
N LEU A 229 -1.03 9.46 5.31
CA LEU A 229 -1.22 10.70 4.57
C LEU A 229 0.09 11.50 4.47
N ALA A 230 0.79 11.69 5.60
CA ALA A 230 2.08 12.37 5.63
C ALA A 230 3.10 11.66 4.75
N SER A 231 3.15 10.33 4.76
CA SER A 231 4.04 9.55 3.90
C SER A 231 3.74 9.79 2.41
N ILE A 232 2.47 9.78 2.03
CA ILE A 232 2.07 10.08 0.65
C ILE A 232 2.45 11.52 0.28
N VAL A 233 2.06 12.51 1.08
CA VAL A 233 2.33 13.93 0.80
C VAL A 233 3.82 14.18 0.67
N ILE A 234 4.63 13.67 1.60
CA ILE A 234 6.07 13.91 1.64
C ILE A 234 6.78 13.16 0.50
N PHE A 235 6.61 11.84 0.41
CA PHE A 235 7.46 11.02 -0.44
C PHE A 235 6.94 10.88 -1.87
N ARG A 236 5.62 10.95 -2.07
CA ARG A 236 5.03 10.86 -3.41
C ARG A 236 4.97 12.21 -4.11
N PHE A 237 4.76 13.30 -3.38
CA PHE A 237 4.56 14.63 -3.98
C PHE A 237 5.70 15.60 -3.66
N PHE A 238 5.92 15.91 -2.38
CA PHE A 238 6.84 16.98 -1.97
C PHE A 238 8.29 16.71 -2.39
N VAL A 239 8.84 15.53 -2.06
CA VAL A 239 10.24 15.19 -2.35
C VAL A 239 10.54 15.21 -3.85
N PRO A 240 9.74 14.57 -4.73
CA PRO A 240 9.95 14.68 -6.18
C PRO A 240 9.88 16.11 -6.70
N ILE A 241 8.87 16.88 -6.30
CA ILE A 241 8.69 18.27 -6.75
C ILE A 241 9.85 19.15 -6.29
N ALA A 242 10.22 19.08 -5.01
CA ALA A 242 11.32 19.86 -4.44
C ALA A 242 12.66 19.54 -5.13
N ARG A 243 12.92 18.26 -5.43
CA ARG A 243 14.12 17.85 -6.19
C ARG A 243 14.09 18.37 -7.63
N SER A 244 12.96 18.25 -8.33
CA SER A 244 12.80 18.76 -9.70
C SER A 244 13.02 20.28 -9.76
N LEU A 245 12.47 21.04 -8.81
CA LEU A 245 12.65 22.49 -8.75
C LEU A 245 14.08 22.90 -8.36
N ARG A 246 14.68 22.23 -7.36
CA ARG A 246 16.06 22.51 -6.92
C ARG A 246 17.03 22.32 -8.09
N HIS A 247 17.00 21.16 -8.72
CA HIS A 247 17.98 20.80 -9.74
C HIS A 247 17.63 21.31 -11.15
N ASN A 248 16.38 21.70 -11.41
CA ASN A 248 15.91 22.22 -12.69
C ASN A 248 16.49 21.44 -13.89
N LEU A 249 16.27 20.12 -13.89
CA LEU A 249 16.82 19.23 -14.90
C LEU A 249 16.15 19.50 -16.25
N VAL A 250 16.96 19.87 -17.25
CA VAL A 250 16.52 20.14 -18.62
C VAL A 250 17.31 19.29 -19.60
N VAL A 251 16.68 18.92 -20.71
CA VAL A 251 17.35 18.23 -21.81
C VAL A 251 18.34 19.19 -22.45
N SER A 252 19.61 18.82 -22.50
CA SER A 252 20.64 19.59 -23.22
C SER A 252 20.92 19.02 -24.61
N GLU A 253 20.74 17.72 -24.79
CA GLU A 253 21.07 17.04 -26.04
C GLU A 253 20.26 15.76 -26.19
N VAL A 254 19.88 15.44 -27.43
CA VAL A 254 19.29 14.16 -27.83
C VAL A 254 20.11 13.63 -29.01
N ARG A 255 20.81 12.52 -28.79
CA ARG A 255 21.67 11.89 -29.81
C ARG A 255 21.12 10.52 -30.17
N LYS A 256 20.93 10.27 -31.46
CA LYS A 256 20.64 8.91 -31.96
C LYS A 256 21.96 8.14 -32.03
N GLU A 257 22.11 7.10 -31.21
CA GLU A 257 23.31 6.24 -31.20
C GLU A 257 23.18 5.09 -32.21
N ALA A 258 21.97 4.55 -32.37
CA ALA A 258 21.64 3.49 -33.31
C ALA A 258 20.15 3.57 -33.73
N ASN A 259 19.67 2.62 -34.55
CA ASN A 259 18.29 2.64 -35.07
C ASN A 259 17.23 2.82 -33.97
N ASP A 260 17.37 2.10 -32.85
CA ASP A 260 16.43 2.10 -31.72
C ASP A 260 17.08 2.53 -30.39
N VAL A 261 18.21 3.25 -30.46
CA VAL A 261 18.95 3.70 -29.27
C VAL A 261 19.16 5.20 -29.34
N VAL A 262 18.69 5.89 -28.29
CA VAL A 262 18.82 7.34 -28.15
C VAL A 262 19.42 7.66 -26.79
N THR A 263 20.45 8.50 -26.79
CA THR A 263 21.01 9.12 -25.60
C THR A 263 20.31 10.46 -25.37
N ILE A 264 19.75 10.65 -24.17
CA ILE A 264 19.18 11.92 -23.74
C ILE A 264 20.09 12.46 -22.63
N THR A 265 20.84 13.51 -22.95
CA THR A 265 21.72 14.17 -21.98
C THR A 265 20.93 15.21 -21.21
N MET A 266 20.99 15.13 -19.89
CA MET A 266 20.34 16.07 -18.98
C MET A 266 21.40 17.00 -18.37
N ARG A 267 21.07 18.30 -18.25
CA ARG A 267 21.83 19.27 -17.46
C ARG A 267 20.93 19.91 -16.41
N GLY A 268 21.53 20.51 -15.38
CA GLY A 268 20.78 21.18 -14.33
C GLY A 268 21.69 21.93 -13.37
N ARG A 269 21.11 22.33 -12.24
CA ARG A 269 21.78 23.02 -11.14
C ARG A 269 22.18 22.04 -10.05
N ASP A 270 23.34 22.28 -9.43
CA ASP A 270 23.78 21.58 -8.21
C ASP A 270 23.66 20.05 -8.33
N LEU A 271 24.11 19.50 -9.47
CA LEU A 271 23.98 18.06 -9.75
C LEU A 271 24.83 17.21 -8.79
N ALA A 272 25.93 17.76 -8.28
CA ALA A 272 26.76 17.12 -7.26
C ALA A 272 25.99 16.84 -5.95
N ALA A 273 24.96 17.64 -5.64
CA ALA A 273 24.08 17.40 -4.50
C ALA A 273 22.95 16.40 -4.78
N LEU A 274 22.79 15.93 -6.02
CA LEU A 274 21.86 14.86 -6.36
C LEU A 274 22.53 13.52 -6.01
N PRO A 275 22.04 12.76 -5.01
CA PRO A 275 22.71 11.57 -4.52
C PRO A 275 22.46 10.35 -5.44
N ALA A 276 22.70 10.52 -6.74
CA ALA A 276 22.58 9.48 -7.75
C ALA A 276 23.70 8.46 -7.58
N LYS A 277 23.35 7.17 -7.68
CA LYS A 277 24.30 6.06 -7.62
C LYS A 277 24.14 5.19 -8.85
N GLY A 278 25.22 4.54 -9.27
CA GLY A 278 25.20 3.58 -10.37
C GLY A 278 24.14 2.50 -10.14
N GLY A 279 23.38 2.18 -11.20
CA GLY A 279 22.28 1.22 -11.15
C GLY A 279 20.95 1.78 -10.62
N GLN A 280 20.85 3.09 -10.37
CA GLN A 280 19.57 3.75 -10.10
C GLN A 280 18.88 4.24 -11.38
N PHE A 281 17.59 4.51 -11.25
CA PHE A 281 16.76 5.10 -12.28
C PHE A 281 15.95 6.26 -11.72
N PHE A 282 15.52 7.17 -12.60
CA PHE A 282 14.53 8.18 -12.28
C PHE A 282 13.26 7.95 -13.06
N ASN A 283 12.16 8.47 -12.52
CA ASN A 283 10.90 8.58 -13.24
C ASN A 283 10.88 9.97 -13.89
N TRP A 284 11.04 10.02 -15.21
CA TRP A 284 11.14 11.25 -15.96
C TRP A 284 9.78 11.67 -16.49
N ARG A 285 9.44 12.94 -16.25
CA ARG A 285 8.27 13.60 -16.82
C ARG A 285 8.75 14.85 -17.56
N PHE A 286 8.55 14.87 -18.87
CA PHE A 286 8.94 15.98 -19.71
C PHE A 286 7.76 16.93 -19.85
N LEU A 287 7.95 18.19 -19.47
CA LEU A 287 6.93 19.24 -19.59
C LEU A 287 6.85 19.78 -21.03
N THR A 288 6.64 18.89 -22.00
CA THR A 288 6.36 19.19 -23.42
C THR A 288 4.95 18.73 -23.83
N PRO A 289 4.19 19.49 -24.65
CA PRO A 289 2.87 19.08 -25.12
C PRO A 289 2.84 17.63 -25.61
N GLY A 290 1.83 16.86 -25.16
CA GLY A 290 1.69 15.43 -25.46
C GLY A 290 2.38 14.48 -24.45
N LEU A 291 3.37 14.94 -23.68
CA LEU A 291 4.12 14.10 -22.72
C LEU A 291 3.90 14.48 -21.25
N TRP A 292 3.18 15.56 -20.96
CA TRP A 292 3.00 16.11 -19.60
C TRP A 292 2.46 15.11 -18.58
N LEU A 293 1.56 14.22 -19.02
CA LEU A 293 0.89 13.26 -18.14
C LEU A 293 1.67 11.95 -18.00
N GLU A 294 2.73 11.77 -18.79
CA GLU A 294 3.50 10.54 -18.81
C GLU A 294 4.68 10.60 -17.84
N SER A 295 5.08 9.43 -17.36
CA SER A 295 6.22 9.28 -16.47
C SER A 295 6.93 7.98 -16.84
N HIS A 296 8.16 8.10 -17.32
CA HIS A 296 8.91 6.97 -17.85
C HIS A 296 10.13 6.65 -16.96
N PRO A 297 10.30 5.38 -16.52
CA PRO A 297 11.46 4.98 -15.74
C PRO A 297 12.68 4.77 -16.66
N TYR A 298 13.70 5.62 -16.53
CA TYR A 298 14.97 5.44 -17.23
C TYR A 298 16.15 5.39 -16.25
N SER A 299 16.97 4.36 -16.41
CA SER A 299 18.23 4.19 -15.67
C SER A 299 19.26 5.23 -16.09
N LEU A 300 20.10 5.64 -15.14
CA LEU A 300 21.25 6.50 -15.45
C LEU A 300 22.35 5.66 -16.11
N SER A 301 22.73 6.01 -17.34
CA SER A 301 23.84 5.39 -18.07
C SER A 301 25.18 6.07 -17.82
N ALA A 302 25.18 7.37 -17.50
CA ALA A 302 26.37 8.10 -17.10
C ALA A 302 26.85 7.65 -15.70
N ALA A 303 28.17 7.61 -15.51
CA ALA A 303 28.74 7.41 -14.19
C ALA A 303 28.38 8.61 -13.28
N PRO A 304 28.01 8.38 -12.01
CA PRO A 304 27.86 9.45 -11.04
C PRO A 304 29.26 9.95 -10.66
N ASP A 305 29.64 11.09 -11.23
CA ASP A 305 30.92 11.78 -11.01
C ASP A 305 30.77 12.92 -9.99
#